data_AF-A0A1H8HDX8-F1
#
_entry.id   AF-A0A1H8HDX8-F1
#
_cell.length_a   1.000
_cell.length_b   1.000
_cell.length_c   1.000
_cell.angle_alpha   90.00
_cell.angle_beta   90.00
_cell.angle_gamma   90.00
#
_symmetry.space_group_name_H-M   'P 1'
#
loop_
_entity.id
_entity.type
_entity.pdbx_description
1 polymer ?
#
loop_
_entity_poly.entity_id
_entity_poly.type
_entity_poly.pdbx_seq_one_letter_code
_entity_poly.pdbx_strand_id
1 'polypeptide(L)'
;MLNTINVPLNETLNSVIELMADQIDYEISDEGLGTYRELVDHMDAGKKLLVYSGGSDCTIFAEPAVNYAFRAWHDYTHYTSGYDFSTVGEMFTCNQQITDIINVFGTEVAQECIPHLVAEIIGQRLYYKKYREYISDQRAFALAYMQSPHKALKFKW
;
A
#
# COMPACT_ATOMS: atom_id res chain seq x y z
N MET A 1 4.06 0.51 -31.55
CA MET A 1 4.05 -0.43 -30.40
C MET A 1 2.76 -0.20 -29.67
N LEU A 2 2.01 -1.27 -29.39
CA LEU A 2 0.69 -1.20 -28.77
C LEU A 2 0.81 -0.48 -27.42
N ASN A 3 -0.01 0.55 -27.20
CA ASN A 3 -0.29 1.09 -25.87
C ASN A 3 -0.81 -0.07 -25.01
N THR A 4 0.05 -0.73 -24.26
CA THR A 4 -0.37 -1.61 -23.18
C THR A 4 -1.01 -0.71 -22.14
N ILE A 5 -2.34 -0.64 -22.15
CA ILE A 5 -3.12 -0.20 -21.01
C ILE A 5 -2.58 -0.99 -19.82
N ASN A 6 -2.01 -0.29 -18.82
CA ASN A 6 -1.59 -0.93 -17.59
C ASN A 6 -2.86 -1.33 -16.83
N VAL A 7 -3.32 -2.56 -17.06
CA VAL A 7 -4.50 -3.09 -16.38
C VAL A 7 -4.10 -3.39 -14.92
N PRO A 8 -4.80 -2.86 -13.92
CA PRO A 8 -4.50 -3.16 -12.53
C PRO A 8 -4.67 -4.66 -12.26
N LEU A 9 -4.05 -5.17 -11.20
CA LEU A 9 -4.33 -6.54 -10.76
C LEU A 9 -5.78 -6.69 -10.24
N ASN A 10 -6.38 -5.58 -9.79
CA ASN A 10 -7.74 -5.55 -9.29
C ASN A 10 -8.36 -4.15 -9.49
N GLU A 11 -9.40 -4.05 -10.32
CA GLU A 11 -10.08 -2.77 -10.61
C GLU A 11 -10.93 -2.29 -9.43
N THR A 12 -11.53 -3.21 -8.68
CA THR A 12 -12.29 -2.91 -7.46
C THR A 12 -11.42 -2.22 -6.42
N LEU A 13 -10.21 -2.72 -6.18
CA LEU A 13 -9.26 -2.16 -5.24
C LEU A 13 -8.80 -0.76 -5.64
N ASN A 14 -8.53 -0.51 -6.93
CA ASN A 14 -8.21 0.84 -7.40
C ASN A 14 -9.35 1.82 -7.05
N SER A 15 -10.59 1.44 -7.34
CA SER A 15 -11.77 2.29 -7.07
C SER A 15 -11.95 2.55 -5.57
N VAL A 16 -11.73 1.51 -4.75
CA VAL A 16 -11.73 1.63 -3.29
C VAL A 16 -10.65 2.61 -2.83
N ILE A 17 -9.43 2.49 -3.33
CA ILE A 17 -8.29 3.35 -2.96
C ILE A 17 -8.59 4.82 -3.26
N GLU A 18 -9.10 5.11 -4.45
CA GLU A 18 -9.47 6.48 -4.84
C GLU A 18 -10.50 7.08 -3.89
N LEU A 19 -11.55 6.31 -3.55
CA LEU A 19 -12.59 6.75 -2.63
C LEU A 19 -12.10 6.91 -1.19
N MET A 20 -11.23 6.01 -0.72
CA MET A 20 -10.66 6.09 0.63
C MET A 20 -9.69 7.27 0.77
N ALA A 21 -8.95 7.60 -0.29
CA ALA A 21 -7.97 8.69 -0.28
C ALA A 21 -8.57 10.07 -0.55
N ASP A 22 -9.79 10.16 -1.12
CA ASP A 22 -10.48 11.41 -1.46
C ASP A 22 -10.65 12.37 -0.26
N GLN A 23 -10.72 11.82 0.95
CA GLN A 23 -10.90 12.59 2.19
C GLN A 23 -9.57 12.97 2.87
N ILE A 24 -8.43 12.66 2.26
CA ILE A 24 -7.09 12.88 2.83
C ILE A 24 -6.42 14.03 2.11
N ASP A 25 -6.01 15.07 2.85
CA ASP A 25 -5.20 16.15 2.28
C ASP A 25 -3.72 15.74 2.26
N TYR A 26 -3.25 15.30 1.08
CA TYR A 26 -1.88 14.85 0.87
C TYR A 26 -1.19 15.61 -0.27
N GLU A 27 0.13 15.62 -0.25
CA GLU A 27 0.97 16.13 -1.32
C GLU A 27 2.03 15.11 -1.73
N ILE A 28 2.35 15.07 -3.03
CA ILE A 28 3.30 14.13 -3.60
C ILE A 28 4.71 14.73 -3.51
N SER A 29 5.66 13.95 -3.01
CA SER A 29 7.04 14.37 -2.74
C SER A 29 8.05 13.35 -3.29
N ASP A 30 9.24 13.79 -3.70
CA ASP A 30 10.39 12.93 -3.98
C ASP A 30 11.15 12.52 -2.71
N GLU A 31 10.79 13.10 -1.57
CA GLU A 31 11.23 12.72 -0.23
C GLU A 31 10.08 12.11 0.57
N GLY A 32 10.28 10.90 1.11
CA GLY A 32 9.31 10.23 1.98
C GLY A 32 9.63 10.41 3.48
N LEU A 33 8.62 10.20 4.33
CA LEU A 33 8.82 10.09 5.78
C LEU A 33 9.38 8.70 6.10
N GLY A 34 10.64 8.63 6.54
CA GLY A 34 11.37 7.37 6.69
C GLY A 34 11.00 6.58 7.95
N THR A 35 10.36 7.22 8.92
CA THR A 35 9.99 6.63 10.21
C THR A 35 8.59 7.03 10.66
N TYR A 36 7.97 6.17 11.48
CA TYR A 36 6.67 6.46 12.09
C TYR A 36 6.71 7.74 12.95
N ARG A 37 7.84 8.03 13.60
CA ARG A 37 7.97 9.25 14.40
C ARG A 37 7.93 10.50 13.54
N GLU A 38 8.63 10.49 12.39
CA GLU A 38 8.60 11.59 11.43
C GLU A 38 7.19 11.81 10.86
N LEU A 39 6.45 10.75 10.58
CA LEU A 39 5.04 10.84 10.19
C LEU A 39 4.20 11.55 11.24
N VAL A 40 4.27 11.09 12.50
CA VAL A 40 3.50 11.70 13.61
C VAL A 40 3.89 13.16 13.81
N ASP A 41 5.18 13.47 13.92
CA ASP A 41 5.66 14.85 14.13
C ASP A 41 5.23 15.78 12.98
N HIS A 42 5.19 15.26 11.74
CA HIS A 42 4.75 16.02 10.57
C HIS A 42 3.24 16.29 10.59
N MET A 43 2.42 15.29 10.90
CA MET A 43 0.97 15.42 10.97
C MET A 43 0.51 16.25 12.17
N ASP A 44 1.13 16.09 13.35
CA ASP A 44 0.85 16.89 14.55
C ASP A 44 1.19 18.37 14.37
N ALA A 45 2.10 18.70 13.46
CA ALA A 45 2.40 20.07 13.05
C ALA A 45 1.31 20.69 12.14
N GLY A 46 0.23 19.97 11.85
CA GLY A 46 -0.89 20.43 11.03
C GLY A 46 -0.57 20.52 9.54
N LYS A 47 0.41 19.74 9.07
CA LYS A 47 0.82 19.70 7.66
C LYS A 47 0.01 18.67 6.89
N LYS A 48 0.01 18.80 5.55
CA LYS A 48 -0.51 17.80 4.63
C LYS A 48 0.29 16.51 4.73
N LEU A 49 -0.34 15.37 4.51
CA LEU A 49 0.38 14.09 4.47
C LEU A 49 1.37 14.07 3.29
N LEU A 50 2.63 13.74 3.55
CA LEU A 50 3.64 13.58 2.50
C LEU A 50 3.60 12.16 1.94
N VAL A 51 3.36 12.04 0.63
CA VAL A 51 3.38 10.76 -0.08
C VAL A 51 4.61 10.67 -0.97
N TYR A 52 5.45 9.66 -0.73
CA TYR A 52 6.61 9.42 -1.57
C TYR A 52 6.21 9.01 -3.00
N SER A 53 6.84 9.61 -4.00
CA SER A 53 6.53 9.44 -5.42
C SER A 53 7.26 8.29 -6.12
N GLY A 54 8.36 7.79 -5.54
CA GLY A 54 9.21 6.78 -6.16
C GLY A 54 8.69 5.34 -6.03
N GLY A 55 9.16 4.46 -6.93
CA GLY A 55 8.77 3.04 -6.94
C GLY A 55 7.33 2.80 -7.40
N SER A 56 6.84 3.61 -8.34
CA SER A 56 5.46 3.56 -8.86
C SER A 56 5.32 2.93 -10.25
N ASP A 57 6.43 2.53 -10.89
CA ASP A 57 6.43 2.11 -12.30
C ASP A 57 5.93 0.68 -12.53
N CYS A 58 6.16 -0.23 -11.58
CA CYS A 58 5.84 -1.66 -11.69
C CYS A 58 4.99 -2.15 -10.50
N THR A 59 3.95 -1.39 -10.18
CA THR A 59 3.05 -1.68 -9.05
C THR A 59 1.85 -2.53 -9.47
N ILE A 60 1.04 -2.93 -8.48
CA ILE A 60 -0.21 -3.67 -8.73
C ILE A 60 -1.34 -2.79 -9.30
N PHE A 61 -1.16 -1.47 -9.29
CA PHE A 61 -2.16 -0.47 -9.64
C PHE A 61 -2.12 -0.11 -11.13
N ALA A 62 -3.15 0.60 -11.60
CA ALA A 62 -3.27 0.96 -13.01
C ALA A 62 -2.27 2.05 -13.42
N GLU A 63 -2.01 2.99 -12.51
CA GLU A 63 -1.17 4.15 -12.76
C GLU A 63 -0.54 4.68 -11.47
N PRO A 64 0.53 5.50 -11.56
CA PRO A 64 1.21 6.05 -10.39
C PRO A 64 0.27 6.81 -9.44
N ALA A 65 -0.74 7.52 -9.96
CA ALA A 65 -1.69 8.28 -9.14
C ALA A 65 -2.44 7.39 -8.13
N VAL A 66 -2.87 6.20 -8.55
CA VAL A 66 -3.53 5.24 -7.65
C VAL A 66 -2.56 4.72 -6.59
N ASN A 67 -1.28 4.51 -6.94
CA ASN A 67 -0.26 4.15 -5.95
C ASN A 67 -0.04 5.26 -4.92
N TYR A 68 -0.09 6.53 -5.33
CA TYR A 68 0.01 7.67 -4.41
C TYR A 68 -1.22 7.74 -3.49
N ALA A 69 -2.41 7.55 -4.03
CA ALA A 69 -3.63 7.47 -3.23
C ALA A 69 -3.59 6.30 -2.23
N PHE A 70 -3.08 5.14 -2.64
CA PHE A 70 -2.89 4.00 -1.74
C PHE A 70 -1.95 4.34 -0.58
N ARG A 71 -0.80 4.96 -0.87
CA ARG A 71 0.16 5.40 0.15
C ARG A 71 -0.42 6.46 1.07
N ALA A 72 -1.20 7.40 0.53
CA ALA A 72 -1.91 8.39 1.33
C ALA A 72 -2.84 7.69 2.34
N TRP A 73 -3.69 6.78 1.86
CA TRP A 73 -4.57 6.01 2.74
C TRP A 73 -3.80 5.17 3.76
N HIS A 74 -2.73 4.49 3.33
CA HIS A 74 -1.91 3.64 4.18
C HIS A 74 -1.21 4.40 5.32
N ASP A 75 -0.49 5.47 5.00
CA ASP A 75 0.23 6.27 5.99
C ASP A 75 -0.76 7.02 6.91
N TYR A 76 -1.90 7.46 6.37
CA TYR A 76 -2.95 8.04 7.19
C TYR A 76 -3.57 7.03 8.17
N THR A 77 -3.76 5.77 7.76
CA THR A 77 -4.20 4.70 8.66
C THR A 77 -3.19 4.45 9.78
N HIS A 78 -1.89 4.45 9.47
CA HIS A 78 -0.83 4.38 10.49
C HIS A 78 -0.96 5.51 11.52
N TYR A 79 -1.06 6.76 11.05
CA TYR A 79 -1.18 7.94 11.91
C TYR A 79 -2.44 7.89 12.79
N THR A 80 -3.61 7.68 12.19
CA THR A 80 -4.89 7.73 12.90
C THR A 80 -5.10 6.57 13.87
N SER A 81 -4.52 5.41 13.60
CA SER A 81 -4.68 4.20 14.42
C SER A 81 -3.55 4.01 15.45
N GLY A 82 -2.49 4.81 15.36
CA GLY A 82 -1.35 4.72 16.28
C GLY A 82 -0.44 3.52 16.02
N TYR A 83 -0.47 2.93 14.83
CA TYR A 83 0.31 1.74 14.49
C TYR A 83 1.64 2.13 13.86
N ASP A 84 2.74 1.60 14.37
CA ASP A 84 4.08 1.92 13.86
C ASP A 84 4.43 1.17 12.56
N PHE A 85 5.59 1.46 11.98
CA PHE A 85 6.09 0.77 10.78
C PHE A 85 6.79 -0.57 11.11
N SER A 86 6.56 -1.16 12.29
CA SER A 86 7.05 -2.50 12.60
C SER A 86 6.28 -3.56 11.79
N THR A 87 6.80 -4.79 11.68
CA THR A 87 6.01 -5.86 11.03
C THR A 87 4.63 -6.07 11.67
N VAL A 88 4.52 -5.90 12.99
CA VAL A 88 3.25 -6.04 13.70
C VAL A 88 2.34 -4.85 13.40
N GLY A 89 2.88 -3.63 13.39
CA GLY A 89 2.12 -2.43 13.03
C GLY A 89 1.58 -2.49 11.61
N GLU A 90 2.37 -2.97 10.64
CA GLU A 90 1.95 -3.21 9.25
C GLU A 90 0.80 -4.22 9.13
N MET A 91 0.83 -5.28 9.95
CA MET A 91 -0.27 -6.24 10.03
C MET A 91 -1.55 -5.59 10.59
N PHE A 92 -1.42 -4.72 11.60
CA PHE A 92 -2.56 -4.00 12.16
C PHE A 92 -3.10 -2.95 11.19
N THR A 93 -2.24 -2.19 10.50
CA THR A 93 -2.64 -1.25 9.43
C THR A 93 -3.36 -1.98 8.32
N CYS A 94 -2.84 -3.11 7.84
CA CYS A 94 -3.51 -3.93 6.83
C CYS A 94 -4.90 -4.38 7.32
N ASN A 95 -5.02 -4.84 8.57
CA ASN A 95 -6.30 -5.25 9.13
C ASN A 95 -7.29 -4.08 9.30
N GLN A 96 -6.79 -2.89 9.64
CA GLN A 96 -7.61 -1.69 9.72
C GLN A 96 -8.12 -1.28 8.33
N GLN A 97 -7.26 -1.28 7.31
CA GLN A 97 -7.68 -1.01 5.94
C GLN A 97 -8.73 -2.01 5.43
N ILE A 98 -8.59 -3.30 5.77
CA ILE A 98 -9.63 -4.31 5.49
C ILE A 98 -10.93 -3.97 6.22
N THR A 99 -10.85 -3.55 7.49
CA THR A 99 -12.02 -3.15 8.28
C THR A 99 -12.70 -1.92 7.68
N ASP A 100 -11.94 -0.94 7.22
CA ASP A 100 -12.46 0.25 6.54
C ASP A 100 -13.25 -0.16 5.27
N ILE A 101 -12.70 -1.08 4.47
CA ILE A 101 -13.40 -1.58 3.27
C ILE A 101 -14.70 -2.28 3.65
N ILE A 102 -14.68 -3.17 4.67
CA ILE A 102 -15.89 -3.86 5.13
C ILE A 102 -16.95 -2.85 5.56
N ASN A 103 -16.57 -1.80 6.28
CA ASN A 103 -17.49 -0.81 6.82
C ASN A 103 -18.11 0.08 5.72
N VAL A 104 -17.33 0.44 4.69
CA VAL A 104 -17.78 1.37 3.65
C VAL A 104 -18.42 0.65 2.46
N PHE A 105 -17.87 -0.50 2.05
CA PHE A 105 -18.23 -1.21 0.82
C PHE A 105 -18.80 -2.61 1.04
N GLY A 106 -18.72 -3.13 2.27
CA GLY A 106 -19.23 -4.45 2.62
C GLY A 106 -18.22 -5.59 2.44
N THR A 107 -18.57 -6.75 3.00
CA THR A 107 -17.69 -7.92 3.08
C THR A 107 -17.32 -8.49 1.71
N GLU A 108 -18.21 -8.44 0.72
CA GLU A 108 -17.95 -8.99 -0.62
C GLU A 108 -16.81 -8.23 -1.32
N VAL A 109 -16.85 -6.89 -1.28
CA VAL A 109 -15.79 -6.03 -1.82
C VAL A 109 -14.47 -6.27 -1.05
N ALA A 110 -14.55 -6.39 0.27
CA ALA A 110 -13.37 -6.68 1.08
C ALA A 110 -12.73 -8.02 0.72
N GLN A 111 -13.52 -9.08 0.52
CA GLN A 111 -13.00 -10.40 0.13
C GLN A 111 -12.20 -10.37 -1.17
N GLU A 112 -12.62 -9.56 -2.14
CA GLU A 112 -11.90 -9.37 -3.40
C GLU A 112 -10.57 -8.61 -3.19
N CYS A 113 -10.56 -7.60 -2.32
CA CYS A 113 -9.40 -6.73 -2.10
C CYS A 113 -8.33 -7.34 -1.18
N ILE A 114 -8.71 -8.19 -0.23
CA ILE A 114 -7.82 -8.72 0.82
C ILE A 114 -6.52 -9.34 0.27
N PRO A 115 -6.53 -10.22 -0.74
CA PRO A 115 -5.29 -10.84 -1.22
C PRO A 115 -4.26 -9.82 -1.73
N HIS A 116 -4.75 -8.74 -2.35
CA HIS A 116 -3.93 -7.67 -2.90
C HIS A 116 -3.34 -6.78 -1.80
N LEU A 117 -4.16 -6.35 -0.83
CA LEU A 117 -3.70 -5.60 0.35
C LEU A 117 -2.66 -6.37 1.15
N VAL A 118 -2.91 -7.66 1.41
CA VAL A 118 -1.98 -8.51 2.15
C VAL A 118 -0.66 -8.68 1.40
N ALA A 119 -0.68 -8.83 0.08
CA ALA A 119 0.54 -8.91 -0.73
C ALA A 119 1.32 -7.59 -0.72
N GLU A 120 0.62 -6.47 -0.87
CA GLU A 120 1.21 -5.13 -0.97
C GLU A 120 1.81 -4.65 0.36
N ILE A 121 1.12 -4.88 1.48
CA ILE A 121 1.55 -4.36 2.78
C ILE A 121 2.44 -5.40 3.47
N ILE A 122 1.86 -6.56 3.78
CA ILE A 122 2.53 -7.58 4.59
C ILE A 122 3.61 -8.28 3.76
N GLY A 123 3.31 -8.62 2.50
CA GLY A 123 4.25 -9.30 1.62
C GLY A 123 5.53 -8.49 1.38
N GLN A 124 5.40 -7.23 0.98
CA GLN A 124 6.55 -6.35 0.77
C GLN A 124 7.32 -6.11 2.08
N ARG A 125 6.63 -5.92 3.22
CA ARG A 125 7.29 -5.76 4.52
C ARG A 125 8.11 -6.98 4.91
N LEU A 126 7.59 -8.18 4.71
CA LEU A 126 8.29 -9.44 4.98
C LEU A 126 9.49 -9.62 4.05
N TYR A 127 9.37 -9.22 2.78
CA TYR A 127 10.49 -9.22 1.84
C TYR A 127 11.61 -8.27 2.32
N TYR A 128 11.28 -7.01 2.62
CA TYR A 128 12.25 -6.04 3.10
C TYR A 128 12.92 -6.49 4.41
N LYS A 129 12.16 -7.08 5.34
CA LYS A 129 12.72 -7.63 6.58
C LYS A 129 13.80 -8.68 6.29
N LYS A 130 13.61 -9.52 5.27
CA LYS A 130 14.53 -10.61 4.90
C LYS A 130 15.74 -10.13 4.10
N TYR A 131 15.53 -9.28 3.09
CA TYR A 131 16.59 -8.92 2.13
C TYR A 131 17.15 -7.52 2.30
N ARG A 132 16.50 -6.65 3.09
CA ARG A 132 16.85 -5.23 3.24
C ARG A 132 16.84 -4.45 1.92
N GLU A 133 16.02 -4.91 0.98
CA GLU A 133 15.88 -4.38 -0.36
C GLU A 133 14.38 -4.16 -0.65
N TYR A 134 14.06 -3.11 -1.41
CA TYR A 134 12.71 -2.89 -1.92
C TYR A 134 12.52 -3.68 -3.21
N ILE A 135 11.28 -4.13 -3.45
CA ILE A 135 10.93 -4.91 -4.63
C ILE A 135 10.89 -3.99 -5.85
N SER A 136 11.58 -4.38 -6.92
CA SER A 136 11.62 -3.61 -8.16
C SER A 136 10.37 -3.85 -9.03
N ASP A 137 9.93 -5.11 -9.12
CA ASP A 137 8.69 -5.52 -9.82
C ASP A 137 7.64 -6.00 -8.79
N GLN A 138 6.95 -5.04 -8.20
CA GLN A 138 5.95 -5.30 -7.15
C GLN A 138 4.77 -6.09 -7.71
N ARG A 139 4.41 -5.88 -8.98
CA ARG A 139 3.35 -6.64 -9.66
C ARG A 139 3.66 -8.12 -9.74
N ALA A 140 4.85 -8.48 -10.23
CA ALA A 140 5.26 -9.88 -10.34
C ALA A 140 5.38 -10.54 -8.96
N PHE A 141 5.93 -9.81 -7.98
CA PHE A 141 5.98 -10.26 -6.60
C PHE A 141 4.58 -10.53 -6.02
N ALA A 142 3.64 -9.59 -6.17
CA ALA A 142 2.30 -9.72 -5.61
C ALA A 142 1.56 -10.93 -6.19
N LEU A 143 1.65 -11.15 -7.51
CA LEU A 143 1.10 -12.34 -8.16
C LEU A 143 1.69 -13.64 -7.59
N ALA A 144 3.01 -13.71 -7.43
CA ALA A 144 3.66 -14.87 -6.83
C ALA A 144 3.30 -15.05 -5.36
N TYR A 145 3.16 -13.96 -4.61
CA TYR A 145 2.82 -13.96 -3.19
C TYR A 145 1.39 -14.48 -2.98
N MET A 146 0.42 -13.99 -3.75
CA MET A 146 -0.97 -14.45 -3.68
C MET A 146 -1.12 -15.93 -4.04
N GLN A 147 -0.30 -16.44 -4.97
CA GLN A 147 -0.29 -17.88 -5.30
C GLN A 147 0.40 -18.72 -4.20
N SER A 148 1.51 -18.23 -3.65
CA SER A 148 2.32 -19.01 -2.72
C SER A 148 3.27 -18.12 -1.90
N PRO A 149 2.83 -17.59 -0.74
CA PRO A 149 3.63 -16.65 0.06
C PRO A 149 5.01 -17.20 0.44
N HIS A 150 5.06 -18.47 0.83
CA HIS A 150 6.29 -19.15 1.22
C HIS A 150 7.29 -19.32 0.06
N LYS A 151 6.84 -19.42 -1.19
CA LYS A 151 7.72 -19.48 -2.37
C LYS A 151 8.14 -18.09 -2.79
N ALA A 152 7.22 -17.12 -2.83
CA ALA A 152 7.53 -15.75 -3.19
C ALA A 152 8.65 -15.17 -2.30
N LEU A 153 8.59 -15.41 -0.99
CA LEU A 153 9.61 -14.93 -0.04
C LEU A 153 10.95 -15.70 -0.10
N LYS A 154 11.09 -16.77 -0.90
CA LYS A 154 12.35 -17.53 -1.04
C LYS A 154 13.31 -16.93 -2.06
N PHE A 155 12.82 -16.11 -2.98
CA PHE A 155 13.61 -15.52 -4.07
C PHE A 155 13.84 -14.03 -3.85
N LYS A 156 14.81 -13.46 -4.57
CA LYS A 156 14.97 -12.01 -4.71
C LYS A 156 14.12 -11.51 -5.88
N TRP A 157 13.59 -10.29 -5.72
CA TRP A 157 12.70 -9.53 -6.59
C TRP A 157 13.18 -8.09 -6.69
#